data_AF-A0A1S3ITQ2-F1
#
_entry.id   AF-A0A1S3ITQ2-F1
#
_cell.length_a   1.000
_cell.length_b   1.000
_cell.length_c   1.000
_cell.angle_alpha   90.00
_cell.angle_beta   90.00
_cell.angle_gamma   90.00
#
_symmetry.space_group_name_H-M   'P 1'
#
loop_
_entity.id
_entity.type
_entity.pdbx_description
1 polymer ?
#
loop_
_entity_poly.entity_id
_entity_poly.type
_entity_poly.pdbx_seq_one_letter_code
_entity_poly.pdbx_strand_id
1 'polypeptide(L)'
;MEAVAIHDVDATAEDELAFKKNDVLKILCMNEQYWYKAELNGKVGIVPSTSVEMRDYDWFFGPINREKAEEILLERKADGTYSQPDGAFLVRHDESSEGKFSVLVKLGESVQQFKVLSDNTGRYSIWGKKFNSLNQVLEHHRTTSASTTRTVLLKDMF
;
A
#
# COMPACT_ATOMS: atom_id res chain seq x y z
N MET A 1 -6.30 -4.38 -2.24
CA MET A 1 -5.99 -4.53 -0.79
C MET A 1 -4.97 -5.64 -0.66
N GLU A 2 -4.18 -5.68 0.41
CA GLU A 2 -3.25 -6.79 0.65
C GLU A 2 -3.75 -7.65 1.82
N ALA A 3 -3.53 -8.95 1.72
CA ALA A 3 -3.82 -9.91 2.79
C ALA A 3 -2.57 -10.75 3.06
N VAL A 4 -2.46 -11.29 4.27
CA VAL A 4 -1.39 -12.22 4.64
C VAL A 4 -1.95 -13.62 4.69
N ALA A 5 -1.25 -14.56 4.06
CA ALA A 5 -1.53 -15.98 4.25
C ALA A 5 -1.31 -16.38 5.70
N ILE A 6 -2.33 -16.91 6.37
CA ILE A 6 -2.22 -17.46 7.73
C ILE A 6 -1.97 -18.97 7.72
N HIS A 7 -2.18 -19.62 6.57
CA HIS A 7 -1.93 -21.04 6.32
C HIS A 7 -1.12 -21.26 5.04
N ASP A 8 -0.48 -22.43 4.95
CA ASP A 8 0.10 -22.92 3.70
C ASP A 8 -1.01 -23.51 2.83
N VAL A 9 -1.04 -23.14 1.55
CA VAL A 9 -1.97 -23.69 0.57
C VAL A 9 -1.20 -24.14 -0.65
N ASP A 10 -1.24 -25.45 -0.91
CA ASP A 10 -0.77 -26.02 -2.17
C ASP A 10 -1.96 -26.01 -3.15
N ALA A 11 -1.75 -25.47 -4.35
CA ALA A 11 -2.82 -25.41 -5.35
C ALA A 11 -3.20 -26.82 -5.81
N THR A 12 -4.48 -27.16 -5.67
CA THR A 12 -5.04 -28.46 -6.07
C THR A 12 -5.83 -28.38 -7.36
N ALA A 13 -6.31 -27.18 -7.72
CA ALA A 13 -6.97 -26.88 -8.99
C ALA A 13 -6.17 -25.86 -9.81
N GLU A 14 -6.39 -25.81 -11.13
CA GLU A 14 -5.67 -24.91 -12.05
C GLU A 14 -5.91 -23.42 -11.76
N ASP A 15 -7.07 -23.09 -11.19
CA ASP A 15 -7.46 -21.71 -10.85
C ASP A 15 -6.99 -21.28 -9.44
N GLU A 16 -6.51 -22.21 -8.62
CA GLU A 16 -6.05 -21.94 -7.26
C GLU A 16 -4.63 -21.36 -7.24
N LEU A 17 -4.43 -20.37 -6.38
CA LEU A 17 -3.12 -19.78 -6.15
C LEU A 17 -2.41 -20.52 -5.01
N ALA A 18 -1.24 -21.08 -5.28
CA ALA A 18 -0.39 -21.67 -4.24
C ALA A 18 0.38 -20.57 -3.49
N PHE A 19 0.41 -20.66 -2.16
CA PHE A 19 1.09 -19.70 -1.28
C PHE A 19 1.51 -20.35 0.04
N LYS A 20 2.48 -19.74 0.72
CA LYS A 20 2.95 -20.15 2.04
C LYS A 20 2.49 -19.18 3.11
N LYS A 21 2.37 -19.67 4.34
CA LYS A 21 2.10 -18.83 5.51
C LYS A 21 3.09 -17.66 5.54
N ASN A 22 2.57 -16.47 5.81
CA ASN A 22 3.22 -15.16 5.76
C ASN A 22 3.46 -14.57 4.37
N ASP A 23 3.06 -15.23 3.28
CA ASP A 23 3.04 -14.58 1.97
C ASP A 23 2.06 -13.41 1.97
N VAL A 24 2.46 -12.31 1.32
CA VAL A 24 1.61 -11.13 1.14
C VAL A 24 0.95 -11.23 -0.22
N LEU A 25 -0.37 -11.43 -0.22
CA LEU A 25 -1.17 -11.56 -1.41
C LEU A 25 -1.87 -10.24 -1.73
N LYS A 26 -1.88 -9.88 -3.01
CA LYS A 26 -2.63 -8.74 -3.50
C LYS A 26 -4.05 -9.19 -3.84
N ILE A 27 -5.01 -8.83 -3.00
CA ILE A 27 -6.42 -9.12 -3.24
C ILE A 27 -6.96 -8.18 -4.31
N LEU A 28 -7.40 -8.79 -5.41
CA LEU A 28 -7.96 -8.15 -6.59
C LEU A 28 -9.48 -8.01 -6.50
N CYS A 29 -10.17 -9.00 -5.90
CA CYS A 29 -11.63 -9.03 -5.82
C CYS A 29 -12.12 -9.93 -4.67
N MET A 30 -13.19 -9.50 -3.99
CA MET A 30 -13.84 -10.23 -2.87
C MET A 30 -15.33 -10.42 -3.13
N ASN A 31 -15.76 -10.49 -4.39
CA ASN A 31 -17.18 -10.56 -4.73
C ASN A 31 -17.82 -11.88 -4.30
N GLU A 32 -17.03 -12.90 -3.95
CA GLU A 32 -17.49 -14.19 -3.45
C GLU A 32 -17.22 -14.34 -1.96
N GLN A 33 -18.15 -14.99 -1.25
CA GLN A 33 -18.12 -15.10 0.21
C GLN A 33 -16.95 -15.95 0.75
N TYR A 34 -16.47 -16.92 -0.03
CA TYR A 34 -15.49 -17.92 0.43
C TYR A 34 -14.17 -17.91 -0.34
N TRP A 35 -14.13 -17.27 -1.51
CA TRP A 35 -12.97 -17.25 -2.39
C TRP A 35 -12.65 -15.83 -2.81
N TYR A 36 -11.40 -15.43 -2.62
CA TYR A 36 -10.90 -14.13 -3.06
C TYR A 36 -10.04 -14.32 -4.29
N LYS A 37 -10.21 -13.44 -5.27
CA LYS A 37 -9.26 -13.38 -6.39
C LYS A 37 -8.03 -12.63 -5.92
N ALA A 38 -6.87 -13.27 -5.99
CA ALA A 38 -5.60 -12.72 -5.52
C ALA A 38 -4.50 -12.85 -6.57
N GLU A 39 -3.44 -12.06 -6.39
CA GLU A 39 -2.22 -12.08 -7.18
C GLU A 39 -1.01 -12.27 -6.25
N LEU A 40 -0.12 -13.18 -6.60
CA LEU A 40 1.16 -13.41 -5.93
C LEU A 40 2.25 -13.62 -6.99
N ASN A 41 3.29 -12.79 -6.96
CA ASN A 41 4.43 -12.83 -7.88
C ASN A 41 4.01 -12.86 -9.38
N GLY A 42 2.99 -12.09 -9.73
CA GLY A 42 2.45 -12.01 -11.09
C GLY A 42 1.53 -13.17 -11.51
N LYS A 43 1.36 -14.20 -10.67
CA LYS A 43 0.34 -15.24 -10.87
C LYS A 43 -0.96 -14.81 -10.22
N VAL A 44 -2.06 -14.97 -10.95
CA VAL A 44 -3.41 -14.65 -10.48
C VAL A 44 -4.18 -15.95 -10.30
N GLY A 45 -4.90 -16.08 -9.19
CA GLY A 45 -5.75 -17.23 -8.91
C GLY A 45 -6.74 -16.92 -7.79
N ILE A 46 -7.51 -17.92 -7.39
CA ILE A 46 -8.41 -17.84 -6.24
C ILE A 46 -7.72 -18.37 -4.98
N VAL A 47 -8.06 -17.77 -3.84
CA VAL A 47 -7.58 -18.18 -2.52
C VAL A 47 -8.75 -18.27 -1.55
N PRO A 48 -8.79 -19.26 -0.64
CA PRO A 48 -9.83 -19.35 0.36
C PRO A 48 -9.78 -18.15 1.30
N SER A 49 -10.90 -17.48 1.55
CA SER A 49 -10.97 -16.34 2.47
C SER A 49 -10.54 -16.72 3.89
N THR A 50 -10.76 -17.97 4.30
CA THR A 50 -10.35 -18.53 5.60
C THR A 50 -8.84 -18.74 5.74
N SER A 51 -8.08 -18.65 4.65
CA SER A 51 -6.63 -18.86 4.63
C SER A 51 -5.83 -17.57 4.55
N VAL A 52 -6.52 -16.43 4.46
CA VAL A 52 -5.90 -15.10 4.36
C VAL A 52 -6.50 -14.15 5.38
N GLU A 53 -5.66 -13.36 6.03
CA GLU A 53 -6.06 -12.29 6.93
C GLU A 53 -5.89 -10.96 6.21
N MET A 54 -6.99 -10.23 6.06
CA MET A 54 -6.97 -8.89 5.49
C MET A 54 -6.12 -7.99 6.38
N ARG A 55 -5.13 -7.33 5.79
CA ARG A 55 -4.41 -6.32 6.53
C ARG A 55 -5.11 -4.98 6.37
N ASP A 56 -5.78 -4.59 7.45
CA ASP A 56 -6.09 -3.20 7.69
C ASP A 56 -4.76 -2.49 7.97
N TYR A 57 -4.40 -1.56 7.10
CA TYR A 57 -3.23 -0.74 7.31
C TYR A 57 -3.69 0.66 7.69
N ASP A 58 -3.23 1.15 8.85
CA ASP A 58 -3.57 2.49 9.34
C ASP A 58 -3.14 3.60 8.37
N TRP A 59 -2.17 3.32 7.50
CA TRP A 59 -1.69 4.23 6.47
C TRP A 59 -2.51 4.20 5.17
N PHE A 60 -3.45 3.27 4.98
CA PHE A 60 -4.22 3.12 3.74
C PHE A 60 -5.62 3.71 3.86
N PHE A 61 -5.88 4.81 3.16
CA PHE A 61 -7.14 5.56 3.26
C PHE A 61 -8.08 5.36 2.07
N GLY A 62 -7.82 4.36 1.22
CA GLY A 62 -8.70 4.07 0.07
C GLY A 62 -8.79 5.24 -0.92
N PRO A 63 -9.95 5.45 -1.59
CA PRO A 63 -10.13 6.44 -2.66
C PRO A 63 -10.44 7.85 -2.13
N ILE A 64 -9.65 8.37 -1.20
CA ILE A 64 -9.74 9.80 -0.83
C ILE A 64 -9.10 10.68 -1.90
N ASN A 65 -9.59 11.92 -2.04
CA ASN A 65 -8.96 12.90 -2.92
C ASN A 65 -7.73 13.54 -2.25
N ARG A 66 -6.97 14.33 -3.02
CA ARG A 66 -5.77 14.99 -2.51
C ARG A 66 -6.07 15.97 -1.37
N GLU A 67 -7.14 16.76 -1.49
CA GLU A 67 -7.53 17.76 -0.49
C GLU A 67 -7.79 17.11 0.88
N LYS A 68 -8.54 15.99 0.90
CA LYS A 68 -8.82 15.24 2.11
C LYS A 68 -7.56 14.64 2.73
N ALA A 69 -6.63 14.17 1.89
CA ALA A 69 -5.35 13.67 2.36
C ALA A 69 -4.49 14.78 3.00
N GLU A 70 -4.49 15.98 2.41
CA GLU A 70 -3.80 17.14 2.98
C GLU A 70 -4.43 17.59 4.30
N GLU A 71 -5.76 17.60 4.40
CA GLU A 71 -6.48 17.88 5.65
C GLU A 71 -6.06 16.95 6.79
N ILE A 72 -5.97 15.64 6.51
CA ILE A 72 -5.56 14.62 7.50
C ILE A 72 -4.10 14.83 7.94
N LEU A 73 -3.18 15.02 6.98
CA LEU A 73 -1.76 15.15 7.27
C LEU A 73 -1.42 16.49 7.95
N LEU A 74 -2.14 17.56 7.61
CA LEU A 74 -1.90 18.92 8.14
C LEU A 74 -2.88 19.28 9.26
N GLU A 75 -3.61 18.32 9.81
CA GLU A 75 -4.49 18.53 10.96
C GLU A 75 -3.69 19.18 12.11
N ARG A 76 -4.29 20.19 12.73
CA ARG A 76 -3.73 20.89 13.89
C ARG A 76 -4.50 20.55 15.15
N LYS A 77 -3.78 20.40 16.25
CA LYS A 77 -4.32 20.30 17.60
C LYS A 77 -4.83 21.67 18.06
N ALA A 78 -5.58 21.68 19.16
CA ALA A 78 -6.12 22.89 19.76
C ALA A 78 -5.04 23.92 20.17
N ASP A 79 -3.81 23.47 20.44
CA ASP A 79 -2.65 24.32 20.74
C ASP A 79 -1.99 24.94 19.49
N GLY A 80 -2.53 24.68 18.31
CA GLY A 80 -2.01 25.17 17.02
C GLY A 80 -0.86 24.34 16.46
N THR A 81 -0.36 23.33 17.17
CA THR A 81 0.67 22.41 16.66
C THR A 81 0.08 21.37 15.71
N TYR A 82 0.89 20.81 14.82
CA TYR A 82 0.44 19.74 13.94
C TYR A 82 0.19 18.43 14.71
N SER A 83 -0.90 17.75 14.38
CA SER A 83 -1.20 16.40 14.89
C SER A 83 -0.14 15.39 14.44
N GLN A 84 0.29 15.49 13.18
CA GLN A 84 1.19 14.54 12.55
C GLN A 84 2.66 15.02 12.53
N PRO A 85 3.64 14.12 12.74
CA PRO A 85 5.05 14.45 12.65
C PRO A 85 5.51 14.65 11.20
N ASP A 86 6.66 15.30 11.02
CA ASP A 86 7.33 15.36 9.71
C ASP A 86 7.79 13.98 9.26
N GLY A 87 7.45 13.64 8.01
CA GLY A 87 7.59 12.29 7.44
C GLY A 87 6.34 11.42 7.58
N ALA A 88 5.31 11.86 8.32
CA ALA A 88 4.02 11.17 8.38
C ALA A 88 3.46 10.99 6.97
N PHE A 89 2.97 9.79 6.66
CA PHE A 89 2.45 9.49 5.34
C PHE A 89 1.10 8.78 5.39
N LEU A 90 0.40 8.88 4.26
CA LEU A 90 -0.73 8.04 3.95
C LEU A 90 -0.72 7.63 2.48
N VAL A 91 -1.45 6.58 2.15
CA VAL A 91 -1.63 6.07 0.79
C VAL A 91 -3.10 6.18 0.41
N ARG A 92 -3.33 6.71 -0.79
CA ARG A 92 -4.66 6.75 -1.42
C ARG A 92 -4.66 6.00 -2.75
N HIS A 93 -5.83 5.52 -3.15
CA HIS A 93 -6.07 5.11 -4.53
C HIS A 93 -6.06 6.33 -5.45
N ASP A 94 -5.38 6.22 -6.58
CA ASP A 94 -5.37 7.24 -7.61
C ASP A 94 -6.06 6.68 -8.86
N GLU A 95 -7.37 6.90 -8.97
CA GLU A 95 -8.19 6.36 -10.05
C GLU A 95 -7.90 7.02 -11.41
N SER A 96 -7.07 8.07 -11.45
CA SER A 96 -6.93 8.96 -12.61
C SER A 96 -5.70 8.70 -13.52
N SER A 97 -4.85 7.69 -13.28
CA SER A 97 -3.76 7.32 -14.22
C SER A 97 -3.22 5.91 -13.99
N GLU A 98 -2.34 5.40 -14.89
CA GLU A 98 -1.66 4.08 -14.86
C GLU A 98 -0.96 3.70 -13.53
N GLY A 99 -0.86 4.61 -12.56
CA GLY A 99 -0.41 4.35 -11.19
C GLY A 99 -1.60 4.22 -10.23
N LYS A 100 -1.81 3.01 -9.67
CA LYS A 100 -2.98 2.66 -8.83
C LYS A 100 -3.00 3.34 -7.45
N PHE A 101 -1.87 3.89 -7.03
CA PHE A 101 -1.68 4.45 -5.68
C PHE A 101 -0.82 5.70 -5.70
N SER A 102 -1.11 6.60 -4.76
CA SER A 102 -0.30 7.78 -4.46
C SER A 102 0.04 7.78 -2.97
N VAL A 103 1.30 8.01 -2.63
CA VAL A 103 1.78 8.22 -1.26
C VAL A 103 1.89 9.73 -1.01
N LEU A 104 1.22 10.23 0.02
CA LEU A 104 1.31 11.63 0.44
C LEU A 104 2.08 11.70 1.74
N VAL A 105 3.04 12.62 1.81
CA VAL A 105 3.97 12.74 2.94
C VAL A 105 4.00 14.19 3.44
N LYS A 106 3.82 14.37 4.75
CA LYS A 106 3.96 15.67 5.42
C LYS A 106 5.42 16.08 5.51
N LEU A 107 5.72 17.31 5.08
CA LEU A 107 7.03 17.93 5.12
C LEU A 107 6.87 19.40 5.54
N GLY A 108 7.11 19.68 6.82
CA GLY A 108 6.84 20.95 7.47
C GLY A 108 5.36 21.30 7.42
N GLU A 109 5.04 22.40 6.77
CA GLU A 109 3.68 22.91 6.58
C GLU A 109 3.05 22.48 5.25
N SER A 110 3.73 21.62 4.49
CA SER A 110 3.34 21.20 3.15
C SER A 110 3.20 19.69 3.04
N VAL A 111 2.48 19.23 2.02
CA VAL A 111 2.37 17.81 1.68
C VAL A 111 2.95 17.57 0.29
N GLN A 112 3.83 16.59 0.19
CA GLN A 112 4.39 16.13 -1.08
C GLN A 112 3.76 14.81 -1.48
N GLN A 113 3.36 14.70 -2.75
CA GLN A 113 2.79 13.47 -3.31
C GLN A 113 3.82 12.73 -4.17
N PHE A 114 3.88 11.42 -4.00
CA PHE A 114 4.67 10.49 -4.80
C PHE A 114 3.74 9.48 -5.45
N LYS A 115 3.79 9.36 -6.78
CA LYS A 115 3.03 8.33 -7.49
C LYS A 115 3.73 6.98 -7.33
N VAL A 116 2.97 5.95 -6.99
CA VAL A 116 3.47 4.57 -7.02
C VAL A 116 3.20 4.02 -8.42
N LEU A 117 4.27 3.80 -9.17
CA LEU A 117 4.20 3.23 -10.50
C LEU A 117 4.19 1.71 -10.39
N SER A 118 3.34 1.05 -11.18
CA SER A 118 3.39 -0.39 -11.40
C SER A 118 3.86 -0.69 -12.81
N ASP A 119 4.80 -1.62 -12.98
CA ASP A 119 5.19 -2.10 -14.31
C ASP A 119 4.30 -3.25 -14.80
N ASN A 120 4.50 -3.68 -16.05
CA ASN A 120 3.77 -4.80 -16.67
C ASN A 120 4.02 -6.16 -16.00
N THR A 121 5.01 -6.26 -15.11
CA THR A 121 5.28 -7.45 -14.30
C THR A 121 4.61 -7.41 -12.93
N GLY A 122 3.81 -6.37 -12.65
CA GLY A 122 3.11 -6.19 -11.39
C GLY A 122 3.99 -5.63 -10.26
N ARG A 123 5.22 -5.19 -10.55
CA ARG A 123 6.12 -4.63 -9.53
C ARG A 123 5.89 -3.14 -9.32
N TYR A 124 6.04 -2.70 -8.07
CA TYR A 124 5.81 -1.33 -7.64
C TYR A 124 7.10 -0.55 -7.40
N SER A 125 7.08 0.76 -7.65
CA SER A 125 8.17 1.67 -7.29
C SER A 125 7.67 3.11 -7.17
N ILE A 126 8.20 3.87 -6.21
CA ILE A 126 8.10 5.34 -6.20
C ILE A 126 9.20 5.94 -7.08
N TRP A 127 10.44 5.51 -6.86
CA TRP A 127 11.61 5.85 -7.70
C TRP A 127 12.65 4.72 -7.63
N GLY A 128 13.27 4.39 -8.76
CA GLY A 128 14.42 3.47 -8.81
C GLY A 128 14.08 2.01 -8.55
N LYS A 129 14.27 1.53 -7.31
CA LYS A 129 14.15 0.12 -6.94
C LYS A 129 12.69 -0.35 -7.06
N LYS A 130 12.52 -1.56 -7.61
CA LYS A 130 11.21 -2.21 -7.80
C LYS A 130 10.96 -3.28 -6.76
N PHE A 131 9.69 -3.43 -6.36
CA PHE A 131 9.24 -4.31 -5.28
C PHE A 131 8.02 -5.12 -5.70
N ASN A 132 7.76 -6.24 -5.04
CA ASN A 132 6.65 -7.13 -5.40
C ASN A 132 5.32 -6.71 -4.76
N SER A 133 5.35 -5.80 -3.78
CA SER A 133 4.17 -5.33 -3.06
C SER A 133 4.28 -3.84 -2.72
N LEU A 134 3.14 -3.19 -2.48
CA LEU A 134 3.13 -1.78 -2.08
C LEU A 134 3.80 -1.64 -0.71
N ASN A 135 3.58 -2.59 0.19
CA ASN A 135 4.21 -2.58 1.50
C ASN A 135 5.73 -2.59 1.46
N GLN A 136 6.31 -3.38 0.56
CA GLN A 136 7.76 -3.41 0.41
C GLN A 136 8.30 -2.05 -0.06
N VAL A 137 7.55 -1.32 -0.90
CA VAL A 137 7.89 0.06 -1.28
C VAL A 137 7.88 0.96 -0.05
N LEU A 138 6.81 0.91 0.76
CA LEU A 138 6.66 1.75 1.94
C LEU A 138 7.74 1.46 2.98
N GLU A 139 7.96 0.18 3.28
CA GLU A 139 8.97 -0.27 4.25
C GLU A 139 10.38 0.15 3.85
N HIS A 140 10.73 0.01 2.57
CA HIS A 140 12.00 0.50 2.06
C HIS A 140 12.17 2.00 2.28
N HIS A 141 11.11 2.79 2.04
CA HIS A 141 11.16 4.24 2.16
C HIS A 141 11.07 4.78 3.59
N ARG A 142 10.95 3.91 4.61
CA ARG A 142 11.20 4.28 6.01
C ARG A 142 12.67 4.57 6.29
N THR A 143 13.57 3.92 5.55
CA THR A 143 15.03 4.04 5.75
C THR A 143 15.76 4.61 4.54
N THR A 144 15.12 4.64 3.36
CA THR A 144 15.68 5.17 2.12
C THR A 144 14.84 6.33 1.59
N SER A 145 15.46 7.45 1.23
CA SER A 145 14.72 8.65 0.78
C SER A 145 13.80 8.36 -0.42
N ALA A 146 12.55 8.81 -0.35
CA ALA A 146 11.59 8.77 -1.47
C ALA A 146 11.81 9.90 -2.50
N SER A 147 12.72 10.84 -2.22
CA SER A 147 13.02 11.99 -3.08
C SER A 147 14.53 12.13 -3.32
N THR A 148 14.89 12.64 -4.49
CA THR A 148 16.28 12.92 -4.91
C THR A 148 16.73 14.35 -4.58
N THR A 149 15.82 15.27 -4.30
CA THR A 149 16.13 16.69 -4.04
C THR A 149 16.28 17.02 -2.56
N ARG A 150 15.55 16.30 -1.70
CA ARG A 150 15.60 16.41 -0.24
C ARG A 150 15.34 15.05 0.38
N THR A 151 15.86 14.82 1.59
CA THR A 151 15.59 13.58 2.31
C THR A 151 14.12 13.51 2.72
N VAL A 152 13.41 12.47 2.26
CA VAL A 152 12.02 12.20 2.62
C VAL A 152 11.91 10.75 3.07
N LEU A 153 11.74 10.53 4.38
CA LEU A 153 11.56 9.22 4.97
C LEU A 153 10.12 9.07 5.46
N LEU A 154 9.56 7.89 5.24
CA LEU A 154 8.20 7.56 5.64
C LEU A 154 8.15 7.20 7.14
N LYS A 155 7.17 7.75 7.83
CA LYS A 155 6.85 7.45 9.24
C LYS A 155 5.35 7.20 9.38
N ASP A 156 4.98 6.24 10.21
CA ASP A 156 3.57 5.99 10.46
C ASP A 156 2.92 7.19 11.15
N MET A 157 1.62 7.33 10.90
CA MET A 157 0.76 8.18 11.68
C MET A 157 0.47 7.44 12.99
N PHE A 158 1.03 7.93 14.10
CA PHE A 158 0.91 7.44 15.49
C PHE A 158 1.77 6.23 15.88
#